data_AF-A0A4U6BFV2-F1
#
_entry.id   AF-A0A4U6BFV2-F1
#
_cell.length_a   1.000
_cell.length_b   1.000
_cell.length_c   1.000
_cell.angle_alpha   90.00
_cell.angle_beta   90.00
_cell.angle_gamma   90.00
#
_symmetry.space_group_name_H-M   'P 1'
#
loop_
_entity.id
_entity.type
_entity.pdbx_description
1 polymer ?
#
loop_
_entity_poly.entity_id
_entity_poly.type
_entity_poly.pdbx_seq_one_letter_code
_entity_poly.pdbx_strand_id
1 'polypeptide(L)'
;MMISRRTLLVSASAAAIVPALLKMAFPASVAAVEAVKPTTTIWVAGHAGDFDWHPFHAESRIDALRQALYHHNFGTMSEVDELLALPEAELKKKLDAAWFGIDRVPSMDGLQPEEIKPHHWIDAGMGAFCQRCDSECYGGDGGRVFGAEVVCEDCTTIPDLLGGDEDDVEMAEERLTEWFLGHDCDEQSVRKQMSKDFDPDLIPTDIWQKCLAEARAAA
;
A
#
# COMPACT_ATOMS: atom_id res chain seq x y z
N MET A 1 20.65 -52.34 30.48
CA MET A 1 22.10 -52.46 30.75
C MET A 1 22.72 -53.29 29.63
N MET A 2 23.96 -52.96 29.21
CA MET A 2 24.72 -53.47 28.04
C MET A 2 24.29 -52.81 26.71
N ILE A 3 24.92 -51.73 26.24
CA ILE A 3 26.31 -51.54 25.74
C ILE A 3 26.64 -52.46 24.56
N SER A 4 27.27 -51.85 23.55
CA SER A 4 28.17 -52.44 22.53
C SER A 4 27.48 -52.73 21.18
N ARG A 5 28.00 -52.36 20.00
CA ARG A 5 29.39 -52.15 19.57
C ARG A 5 29.49 -51.15 18.41
N ARG A 6 30.41 -50.18 18.54
CA ARG A 6 31.17 -49.60 17.41
C ARG A 6 32.25 -50.60 17.01
N THR A 7 32.48 -50.80 15.71
CA THR A 7 33.80 -50.80 15.00
C THR A 7 33.60 -51.30 13.56
N LEU A 8 33.86 -50.45 12.57
CA LEU A 8 35.08 -50.42 11.73
C LEU A 8 35.28 -51.66 10.85
N LEU A 9 35.29 -51.47 9.53
CA LEU A 9 36.49 -51.65 8.72
C LEU A 9 36.33 -51.07 7.31
N VAL A 10 37.32 -50.23 6.99
CA VAL A 10 37.72 -49.76 5.68
C VAL A 10 38.23 -50.95 4.85
N SER A 11 37.87 -51.04 3.57
CA SER A 11 38.82 -51.40 2.51
C SER A 11 38.24 -51.17 1.11
N ALA A 12 39.07 -50.52 0.30
CA ALA A 12 38.86 -50.13 -1.07
C ALA A 12 38.88 -51.33 -2.03
N SER A 13 38.22 -51.19 -3.17
CA SER A 13 38.75 -51.61 -4.46
C SER A 13 38.05 -50.85 -5.58
N ALA A 14 38.86 -50.15 -6.36
CA ALA A 14 38.47 -49.46 -7.56
C ALA A 14 38.02 -50.46 -8.63
N ALA A 15 36.87 -50.20 -9.25
CA ALA A 15 36.56 -50.70 -10.57
C ALA A 15 36.27 -49.47 -11.44
N ALA A 16 37.22 -49.17 -12.32
CA ALA A 16 37.02 -48.24 -13.41
C ALA A 16 35.95 -48.83 -14.34
N ILE A 17 34.77 -48.22 -14.35
CA ILE A 17 33.78 -48.44 -15.40
C ILE A 17 33.44 -47.07 -15.97
N VAL A 18 33.78 -46.93 -17.24
CA VAL A 18 33.47 -45.82 -18.14
C VAL A 18 32.05 -45.30 -17.89
N PRO A 19 31.82 -43.99 -17.71
CA PRO A 19 30.46 -43.49 -17.66
C PRO A 19 29.87 -43.63 -19.07
N ALA A 20 29.05 -44.65 -19.25
CA ALA A 20 28.01 -44.59 -20.25
C ALA A 20 27.17 -43.35 -19.91
N LEU A 21 27.26 -42.32 -20.75
CA LEU A 21 26.42 -41.14 -20.73
C LEU A 21 24.95 -41.57 -20.75
N LEU A 22 24.36 -41.77 -19.58
CA LEU A 22 22.94 -41.66 -19.39
C LEU A 22 22.59 -40.22 -19.75
N LYS A 23 22.05 -40.04 -20.97
CA LYS A 23 21.23 -38.88 -21.31
C LYS A 23 20.00 -38.93 -20.40
N MET A 24 20.18 -38.52 -19.15
CA MET A 24 19.07 -37.99 -18.37
C MET A 24 18.70 -36.70 -19.07
N ALA A 25 17.63 -36.79 -19.87
CA ALA A 25 16.91 -35.62 -20.34
C ALA A 25 16.39 -34.91 -19.08
N PHE A 26 17.18 -33.96 -18.58
CA PHE A 26 16.65 -32.93 -17.72
C PHE A 26 15.47 -32.31 -18.49
N PRO A 27 14.26 -32.25 -17.92
CA PRO A 27 13.27 -31.34 -18.47
C PRO A 27 13.96 -29.98 -18.53
N ALA A 28 13.95 -29.39 -19.72
CA ALA A 28 14.46 -28.05 -19.93
C ALA A 28 13.92 -27.17 -18.80
N SER A 29 14.81 -26.41 -18.17
CA SER A 29 14.43 -25.29 -17.33
C SER A 29 13.32 -24.56 -18.07
N VAL A 30 12.10 -24.69 -17.55
CA VAL A 30 11.00 -23.83 -17.96
C VAL A 30 11.49 -22.47 -17.51
N ALA A 31 11.93 -21.66 -18.47
CA ALA A 31 12.12 -20.24 -18.23
C ALA A 31 10.88 -19.80 -17.46
N ALA A 32 11.08 -19.21 -16.28
CA ALA A 32 9.99 -18.58 -15.56
C ALA A 32 9.34 -17.65 -16.58
N VAL A 33 8.17 -18.04 -17.08
CA VAL A 33 7.35 -17.19 -17.92
C VAL A 33 7.07 -16.03 -16.99
N GLU A 34 7.72 -14.88 -17.24
CA GLU A 34 7.28 -13.62 -16.65
C GLU A 34 5.79 -13.58 -16.90
N ALA A 35 5.01 -13.74 -15.83
CA ALA A 35 3.56 -13.68 -15.91
C ALA A 35 3.26 -12.36 -16.59
N VAL A 36 2.75 -12.42 -17.83
CA VAL A 36 2.41 -11.24 -18.62
C VAL A 36 1.47 -10.44 -17.74
N LYS A 37 1.94 -9.28 -17.24
CA LYS A 37 1.11 -8.40 -16.41
C LYS A 37 -0.21 -8.21 -17.15
N PRO A 38 -1.36 -8.48 -16.50
CA PRO A 38 -2.63 -8.40 -17.20
C PRO A 38 -2.78 -6.98 -17.73
N THR A 39 -3.09 -6.84 -19.01
CA THR A 39 -3.21 -5.52 -19.64
C THR A 39 -4.58 -4.94 -19.32
N THR A 40 -4.81 -4.65 -18.04
CA THR A 40 -6.06 -4.06 -17.57
C THR A 40 -6.08 -2.56 -17.85
N THR A 41 -7.24 -2.08 -18.28
CA THR A 41 -7.58 -0.66 -18.37
C THR A 41 -8.48 -0.30 -17.20
N ILE A 42 -7.95 0.41 -16.19
CA ILE A 42 -8.68 0.70 -14.95
C ILE A 42 -9.45 2.03 -15.01
N TRP A 43 -10.74 1.95 -14.70
CA TRP A 43 -11.61 3.07 -14.43
C TRP A 43 -12.07 3.00 -12.98
N VAL A 44 -12.30 4.15 -12.37
CA VAL A 44 -12.83 4.22 -11.00
C VAL A 44 -14.11 5.03 -11.04
N ALA A 45 -15.15 4.55 -10.36
CA ALA A 45 -16.40 5.25 -10.22
C ALA A 45 -16.88 5.26 -8.77
N GLY A 46 -17.70 6.24 -8.42
CA GLY A 46 -18.22 6.42 -7.06
C GLY A 46 -18.97 7.74 -6.93
N HIS A 47 -19.48 8.01 -5.74
CA HIS A 47 -20.15 9.25 -5.39
C HIS A 47 -19.17 10.23 -4.74
N ALA A 48 -19.24 11.48 -5.17
CA ALA A 48 -18.40 12.53 -4.64
C ALA A 48 -18.68 12.73 -3.14
N GLY A 49 -17.68 12.43 -2.31
CA GLY A 49 -17.73 12.59 -0.86
C GLY A 49 -18.15 11.34 -0.07
N ASP A 50 -18.55 10.24 -0.72
CA ASP A 50 -19.06 9.06 0.00
C ASP A 50 -18.02 7.94 0.16
N PHE A 51 -16.79 8.13 -0.35
CA PHE A 51 -15.69 7.14 -0.28
C PHE A 51 -16.04 5.74 -0.79
N ASP A 52 -17.06 5.61 -1.63
CA ASP A 52 -17.52 4.35 -2.19
C ASP A 52 -16.86 4.02 -3.55
N TRP A 53 -15.69 4.61 -3.81
CA TRP A 53 -14.94 4.42 -5.05
C TRP A 53 -14.71 2.92 -5.33
N HIS A 54 -15.05 2.48 -6.54
CA HIS A 54 -14.89 1.11 -6.98
C HIS A 54 -14.12 1.03 -8.31
N PRO A 55 -13.14 0.12 -8.44
CA PRO A 55 -12.39 -0.04 -9.68
C PRO A 55 -13.09 -0.99 -10.64
N PHE A 56 -13.06 -0.65 -11.93
CA PHE A 56 -13.64 -1.41 -13.03
C PHE A 56 -12.60 -1.59 -14.13
N HIS A 57 -12.46 -2.83 -14.60
CA HIS A 57 -11.70 -3.10 -15.81
C HIS A 57 -12.61 -2.99 -17.04
N ALA A 58 -12.30 -2.07 -17.95
CA ALA A 58 -13.01 -1.95 -19.22
C ALA A 58 -12.17 -1.25 -20.30
N GLU A 59 -12.30 -1.69 -21.55
CA GLU A 59 -11.61 -1.10 -22.71
C GLU A 59 -12.14 0.29 -23.09
N SER A 60 -13.35 0.65 -22.64
CA SER A 60 -14.00 1.92 -22.97
C SER A 60 -14.68 2.56 -21.76
N ARG A 61 -14.81 3.90 -21.79
CA ARG A 61 -15.52 4.65 -20.74
C ARG A 61 -16.98 4.23 -20.60
N ILE A 62 -17.67 3.94 -21.71
CA ILE A 62 -19.09 3.55 -21.69
C ILE A 62 -19.27 2.17 -21.08
N ASP A 63 -18.37 1.23 -21.36
CA ASP A 63 -18.43 -0.10 -20.76
C ASP A 63 -18.11 -0.05 -19.26
N ALA A 64 -17.14 0.78 -18.86
CA ALA A 64 -16.86 1.05 -17.46
C ALA A 64 -18.07 1.67 -16.75
N LEU A 65 -18.68 2.68 -17.37
CA LEU A 65 -19.85 3.37 -16.81
C LEU A 65 -21.07 2.44 -16.70
N ARG A 66 -21.27 1.52 -17.65
CA ARG A 66 -22.31 0.47 -17.56
C ARG A 66 -22.11 -0.42 -16.34
N GLN A 67 -20.88 -0.93 -16.15
CA GLN A 67 -20.54 -1.76 -14.99
C GLN A 67 -20.72 -0.99 -13.68
N ALA A 68 -20.25 0.27 -13.65
CA ALA A 68 -20.33 1.14 -12.48
C ALA A 68 -21.79 1.45 -12.08
N LEU A 69 -22.61 1.92 -13.01
CA LEU A 69 -24.01 2.24 -12.73
C LEU A 69 -24.78 1.02 -12.20
N TYR A 70 -24.51 -0.17 -12.75
CA TYR A 70 -25.10 -1.41 -12.25
C TYR A 70 -24.59 -1.76 -10.85
N HIS A 71 -23.28 -1.62 -10.58
CA HIS A 71 -22.68 -1.85 -9.26
C HIS A 71 -23.29 -0.95 -8.18
N HIS A 72 -23.48 0.33 -8.48
CA HIS A 72 -24.05 1.32 -7.55
C HIS A 72 -25.59 1.35 -7.56
N ASN A 73 -26.25 0.32 -8.09
CA ASN A 73 -27.70 0.14 -8.06
C ASN A 73 -28.54 1.27 -8.69
N PHE A 74 -28.07 1.88 -9.78
CA PHE A 74 -28.85 2.89 -10.54
C PHE A 74 -30.08 2.31 -11.24
N GLY A 75 -30.22 0.98 -11.29
CA GLY A 75 -31.37 0.29 -11.86
C GLY A 75 -31.01 -1.11 -12.34
N THR A 76 -31.94 -1.72 -13.06
CA THR A 76 -31.71 -2.93 -13.84
C THR A 76 -30.75 -2.65 -15.02
N MET A 77 -30.16 -3.70 -15.59
CA MET A 77 -29.27 -3.54 -16.75
C MET A 77 -29.95 -2.83 -17.93
N SER A 78 -31.26 -3.07 -18.15
CA SER A 78 -32.04 -2.39 -19.20
C SER A 78 -32.17 -0.89 -18.92
N GLU A 79 -32.44 -0.50 -17.67
CA GLU A 79 -32.56 0.91 -17.29
C GLU A 79 -31.19 1.62 -17.37
N VAL A 80 -30.09 0.92 -17.06
CA VAL A 80 -28.73 1.44 -17.26
C VAL A 80 -28.43 1.65 -18.75
N ASP A 81 -28.77 0.70 -19.62
CA ASP A 81 -28.58 0.85 -21.07
C ASP A 81 -29.42 2.00 -21.65
N GLU A 82 -30.65 2.19 -21.16
CA GLU A 82 -31.49 3.34 -21.51
C GLU A 82 -30.87 4.67 -21.06
N LEU A 83 -30.31 4.71 -19.83
CA LEU A 83 -29.61 5.87 -19.31
C LEU A 83 -28.36 6.22 -20.14
N LEU A 84 -27.58 5.21 -20.55
CA LEU A 84 -26.38 5.38 -21.37
C LEU A 84 -26.69 5.78 -22.82
N ALA A 85 -27.90 5.51 -23.30
CA ALA A 85 -28.36 5.93 -24.63
C ALA A 85 -28.77 7.42 -24.70
N LEU A 86 -28.85 8.11 -23.56
CA LEU A 86 -29.15 9.54 -23.54
C LEU A 86 -28.07 10.37 -24.24
N PRO A 87 -28.42 11.54 -24.79
CA PRO A 87 -27.44 12.50 -25.27
C PRO A 87 -26.44 12.85 -24.15
N GLU A 88 -25.16 13.02 -24.51
CA GLU A 88 -24.06 13.21 -23.55
C GLU A 88 -24.32 14.31 -22.51
N ALA A 89 -24.87 15.45 -22.94
CA ALA A 89 -25.20 16.56 -22.04
C ALA A 89 -26.29 16.20 -21.02
N GLU A 90 -27.26 15.36 -21.39
CA GLU A 90 -28.32 14.91 -20.50
C GLU A 90 -27.83 13.81 -19.55
N LEU A 91 -27.03 12.85 -20.06
CA LEU A 91 -26.36 11.85 -19.25
C LEU A 91 -25.49 12.53 -18.18
N LYS A 92 -24.64 13.49 -18.59
CA LYS A 92 -23.80 14.25 -17.66
C LYS A 92 -24.65 14.93 -16.58
N LYS A 93 -25.73 15.62 -16.95
CA LYS A 93 -26.62 16.27 -15.99
C LYS A 93 -27.21 15.29 -14.97
N LYS A 94 -27.56 14.06 -15.39
CA LYS A 94 -28.09 13.03 -14.48
C LYS A 94 -27.01 12.49 -13.55
N LEU A 95 -25.80 12.22 -14.05
CA LEU A 95 -24.67 11.79 -13.22
C LEU A 95 -24.27 12.88 -12.22
N ASP A 96 -24.16 14.13 -12.68
CA ASP A 96 -23.88 15.29 -11.81
C ASP A 96 -24.96 15.46 -10.74
N ALA A 97 -26.24 15.25 -11.06
CA ALA A 97 -27.33 15.35 -10.09
C ALA A 97 -27.31 14.21 -9.05
N ALA A 98 -26.74 13.07 -9.41
CA ALA A 98 -26.49 11.95 -8.50
C ALA A 98 -25.13 12.05 -7.80
N TRP A 99 -24.34 13.10 -8.05
CA TRP A 99 -22.96 13.25 -7.56
C TRP A 99 -22.06 12.09 -7.97
N PHE A 100 -22.36 11.42 -9.08
CA PHE A 100 -21.67 10.22 -9.53
C PHE A 100 -20.56 10.55 -10.53
N GLY A 101 -19.34 10.12 -10.20
CA GLY A 101 -18.14 10.30 -11.02
C GLY A 101 -17.68 9.00 -11.68
N ILE A 102 -16.99 9.14 -12.81
CA ILE A 102 -16.17 8.06 -13.37
C ILE A 102 -14.91 8.65 -13.99
N ASP A 103 -13.75 8.16 -13.57
CA ASP A 103 -12.44 8.64 -13.97
C ASP A 103 -11.55 7.50 -14.46
N ARG A 104 -10.71 7.83 -15.45
CA ARG A 104 -9.67 6.93 -15.92
C ARG A 104 -8.48 7.02 -14.97
N VAL A 105 -7.95 5.89 -14.50
CA VAL A 105 -6.81 5.86 -13.56
C VAL A 105 -5.63 5.07 -14.13
N PRO A 106 -4.78 5.68 -14.98
CA PRO A 106 -3.68 4.97 -15.64
C PRO A 106 -2.63 4.42 -14.68
N SER A 107 -2.45 5.03 -13.50
CA SER A 107 -1.50 4.56 -12.48
C SER A 107 -1.87 3.19 -11.91
N MET A 108 -3.12 2.75 -12.06
CA MET A 108 -3.60 1.43 -11.61
C MET A 108 -3.66 0.39 -12.74
N ASP A 109 -3.31 0.75 -13.99
CA ASP A 109 -3.26 -0.22 -15.07
C ASP A 109 -2.24 -1.32 -14.80
N GLY A 110 -2.53 -2.54 -15.25
CA GLY A 110 -1.68 -3.69 -14.96
C GLY A 110 -2.10 -4.45 -13.70
N LEU A 111 -2.98 -3.87 -12.87
CA LEU A 111 -3.59 -4.50 -11.70
C LEU A 111 -4.97 -5.04 -12.03
N GLN A 112 -5.37 -6.15 -11.40
CA GLN A 112 -6.78 -6.54 -11.34
C GLN A 112 -7.54 -5.66 -10.33
N PRO A 113 -8.86 -5.43 -10.51
CA PRO A 113 -9.68 -4.69 -9.55
C PRO A 113 -9.52 -5.16 -8.09
N GLU A 114 -9.43 -6.47 -7.84
CA GLU A 114 -9.25 -7.05 -6.52
C GLU A 114 -7.83 -6.87 -5.92
N GLU A 115 -6.85 -6.56 -6.77
CA GLU A 115 -5.46 -6.28 -6.37
C GLU A 115 -5.28 -4.82 -5.94
N ILE A 116 -6.22 -3.94 -6.27
CA ILE A 116 -6.19 -2.53 -5.84
C ILE A 116 -6.46 -2.46 -4.33
N LYS A 117 -5.65 -1.64 -3.64
CA LYS A 117 -5.53 -1.55 -2.17
C LYS A 117 -5.54 -0.08 -1.75
N PRO A 118 -5.82 0.23 -0.47
CA PRO A 118 -5.77 1.59 0.10
C PRO A 118 -4.70 2.51 -0.47
N HIS A 119 -3.42 2.10 -0.48
CA HIS A 119 -2.32 2.95 -0.94
C HIS A 119 -2.42 3.33 -2.43
N HIS A 120 -2.88 2.41 -3.29
CA HIS A 120 -3.05 2.71 -4.71
C HIS A 120 -4.04 3.86 -4.94
N TRP A 121 -5.06 4.00 -4.08
CA TRP A 121 -6.03 5.10 -4.15
C TRP A 121 -5.36 6.44 -3.84
N ILE A 122 -4.58 6.50 -2.75
CA ILE A 122 -3.82 7.69 -2.38
C ILE A 122 -2.82 8.06 -3.49
N ASP A 123 -2.08 7.09 -4.03
CA ASP A 123 -1.12 7.29 -5.12
C ASP A 123 -1.78 7.79 -6.42
N ALA A 124 -3.06 7.46 -6.63
CA ALA A 124 -3.87 7.96 -7.73
C ALA A 124 -4.51 9.34 -7.47
N GLY A 125 -4.24 9.97 -6.33
CA GLY A 125 -4.84 11.25 -5.94
C GLY A 125 -6.30 11.12 -5.48
N MET A 126 -6.73 9.92 -5.10
CA MET A 126 -8.05 9.63 -4.55
C MET A 126 -7.99 9.49 -3.03
N GLY A 127 -9.17 9.47 -2.38
CA GLY A 127 -9.26 9.23 -0.94
C GLY A 127 -9.27 7.73 -0.59
N ALA A 128 -8.79 7.40 0.59
CA ALA A 128 -8.92 6.07 1.20
C ALA A 128 -9.20 6.20 2.71
N PHE A 129 -9.51 5.10 3.38
CA PHE A 129 -9.61 5.09 4.84
C PHE A 129 -8.24 4.82 5.49
N CYS A 130 -7.95 5.55 6.56
CA CYS A 130 -6.79 5.33 7.43
C CYS A 130 -6.84 3.91 7.96
N GLN A 131 -5.76 3.15 7.81
CA GLN A 131 -5.71 1.77 8.27
C GLN A 131 -5.49 1.63 9.79
N ARG A 132 -5.28 2.75 10.49
CA ARG A 132 -5.06 2.80 11.95
C ARG A 132 -6.29 3.24 12.73
N CYS A 133 -7.12 4.12 12.17
CA CYS A 133 -8.27 4.70 12.87
C CYS A 133 -9.57 4.71 12.05
N ASP A 134 -9.55 4.16 10.83
CA ASP A 134 -10.67 4.14 9.88
C ASP A 134 -11.22 5.53 9.50
N SER A 135 -10.48 6.62 9.77
CA SER A 135 -10.85 7.97 9.32
C SER A 135 -10.62 8.14 7.81
N GLU A 136 -11.44 8.97 7.18
CA GLU A 136 -11.24 9.41 5.81
C GLU A 136 -9.87 10.09 5.64
N CYS A 137 -9.14 9.73 4.58
CA CYS A 137 -7.80 10.24 4.27
C CYS A 137 -7.71 10.70 2.82
N TYR A 138 -7.12 11.88 2.62
CA TYR A 138 -6.75 12.42 1.33
C TYR A 138 -5.31 12.88 1.34
N GLY A 139 -4.60 12.71 0.21
CA GLY A 139 -3.24 13.25 0.07
C GLY A 139 -3.15 14.75 0.31
N GLY A 140 -4.20 15.51 -0.05
CA GLY A 140 -4.28 16.95 0.19
C GLY A 140 -4.48 17.36 1.66
N ASP A 141 -4.99 16.46 2.49
CA ASP A 141 -5.31 16.69 3.91
C ASP A 141 -4.31 15.98 4.84
N GLY A 142 -3.08 15.72 4.35
CA GLY A 142 -2.02 15.09 5.13
C GLY A 142 -2.13 13.56 5.27
N GLY A 143 -3.03 12.90 4.54
CA GLY A 143 -3.05 11.45 4.41
C GLY A 143 -1.88 10.93 3.57
N ARG A 144 -1.15 9.93 4.07
CA ARG A 144 0.10 9.47 3.44
C ARG A 144 0.18 7.94 3.37
N VAL A 145 1.08 7.45 2.52
CA VAL A 145 1.39 6.02 2.40
C VAL A 145 2.76 5.74 3.02
N PHE A 146 2.79 4.90 4.05
CA PHE A 146 4.02 4.37 4.62
C PHE A 146 4.17 2.90 4.22
N GLY A 147 5.05 2.65 3.23
CA GLY A 147 5.16 1.34 2.59
C GLY A 147 3.91 1.00 1.76
N ALA A 148 2.99 0.23 2.34
CA ALA A 148 1.70 -0.10 1.73
C ALA A 148 0.50 0.26 2.62
N GLU A 149 0.77 0.91 3.75
CA GLU A 149 -0.21 1.33 4.75
C GLU A 149 -0.63 2.78 4.52
N VAL A 150 -1.94 3.06 4.44
CA VAL A 150 -2.48 4.43 4.42
C VAL A 150 -2.72 4.92 5.84
N VAL A 151 -2.18 6.09 6.15
CA VAL A 151 -2.22 6.69 7.49
C VAL A 151 -2.65 8.15 7.39
N CYS A 152 -3.59 8.59 8.21
CA CYS A 152 -3.97 10.01 8.31
C CYS A 152 -2.89 10.85 9.01
N GLU A 153 -2.98 12.17 8.89
CA GLU A 153 -2.06 13.09 9.56
C GLU A 153 -1.99 12.83 11.07
N ASP A 154 -3.14 12.64 11.72
CA ASP A 154 -3.25 12.40 13.17
C ASP A 154 -2.62 11.09 13.62
N CYS A 155 -2.61 10.06 12.77
CA CYS A 155 -2.03 8.76 13.09
C CYS A 155 -0.57 8.62 12.63
N THR A 156 -0.02 9.63 11.96
CA THR A 156 1.36 9.65 11.48
C THR A 156 2.31 9.86 12.65
N THR A 157 3.19 8.88 12.89
CA THR A 157 4.15 8.90 14.00
C THR A 157 5.52 9.42 13.56
N ILE A 158 6.37 9.79 14.52
CA ILE A 158 7.76 10.19 14.25
C ILE A 158 8.52 9.07 13.52
N PRO A 159 8.47 7.79 13.94
CA PRO A 159 9.09 6.70 13.19
C PRO A 159 8.62 6.55 11.74
N ASP A 160 7.33 6.81 11.45
CA ASP A 160 6.82 6.77 10.07
C ASP A 160 7.53 7.82 9.20
N LEU A 161 7.63 9.05 9.72
CA LEU A 161 8.30 10.18 9.05
C LEU A 161 9.81 9.93 8.88
N LEU A 162 10.47 9.34 9.89
CA LEU A 162 11.90 9.00 9.81
C LEU A 162 12.23 7.95 8.73
N GLY A 163 11.23 7.18 8.27
CA GLY A 163 11.38 6.26 7.14
C GLY A 163 11.16 6.91 5.76
N GLY A 164 10.81 8.19 5.72
CA GLY A 164 10.46 8.95 4.51
C GLY A 164 11.66 9.60 3.82
N ASP A 165 11.38 10.70 3.11
CA ASP A 165 12.39 11.53 2.43
C ASP A 165 12.99 12.59 3.36
N GLU A 166 13.81 13.49 2.81
CA GLU A 166 14.49 14.54 3.58
C GLU A 166 13.50 15.51 4.26
N ASP A 167 12.42 15.87 3.56
CA ASP A 167 11.37 16.75 4.08
C ASP A 167 10.62 16.06 5.24
N ASP A 168 10.41 14.75 5.14
CA ASP A 168 9.80 13.96 6.22
C ASP A 168 10.69 13.84 7.45
N VAL A 169 11.98 13.65 7.24
CA VAL A 169 12.96 13.61 8.34
C VAL A 169 13.02 14.97 9.04
N GLU A 170 13.02 16.08 8.29
CA GLU A 170 12.96 17.43 8.87
C GLU A 170 11.69 17.59 9.73
N MET A 171 10.52 17.23 9.20
CA MET A 171 9.26 17.25 9.95
C MET A 171 9.30 16.36 11.21
N ALA A 172 9.94 15.20 11.13
CA ALA A 172 10.09 14.28 12.26
C ALA A 172 10.93 14.90 13.38
N GLU A 173 12.04 15.56 13.02
CA GLU A 173 12.94 16.25 13.94
C GLU A 173 12.27 17.47 14.59
N GLU A 174 11.51 18.26 13.81
CA GLU A 174 10.71 19.37 14.33
C GLU A 174 9.68 18.87 15.35
N ARG A 175 8.89 17.86 15.00
CA ARG A 175 7.91 17.24 15.92
C ARG A 175 8.59 16.73 17.19
N LEU A 176 9.70 16.01 17.07
CA LEU A 176 10.42 15.47 18.23
C LEU A 176 10.97 16.59 19.14
N THR A 177 11.46 17.68 18.56
CA THR A 177 11.94 18.86 19.28
C THR A 177 10.79 19.55 20.05
N GLU A 178 9.63 19.73 19.41
CA GLU A 178 8.43 20.25 20.07
C GLU A 178 7.97 19.37 21.22
N TRP A 179 8.02 18.04 21.06
CA TRP A 179 7.76 17.08 22.13
C TRP A 179 8.68 17.30 23.34
N PHE A 180 9.99 17.52 23.13
CA PHE A 180 10.90 17.82 24.23
C PHE A 180 10.58 19.16 24.89
N LEU A 181 10.30 20.21 24.13
CA LEU A 181 9.93 21.52 24.65
C LEU A 181 8.66 21.47 25.50
N GLY A 182 7.64 20.73 25.05
CA GLY A 182 6.39 20.53 25.77
C GLY A 182 6.51 19.72 27.06
N HIS A 183 7.66 19.08 27.29
CA HIS A 183 7.95 18.21 28.43
C HIS A 183 9.18 18.69 29.23
N ASP A 184 9.53 19.98 29.18
CA ASP A 184 10.67 20.58 29.91
C ASP A 184 12.01 19.84 29.65
N CYS A 185 12.18 19.29 28.44
CA CYS A 185 13.31 18.44 28.05
C CYS A 185 13.51 17.18 28.95
N ASP A 186 12.46 16.71 29.64
CA ASP A 186 12.47 15.45 30.40
C ASP A 186 12.25 14.25 29.47
N GLU A 187 13.35 13.57 29.16
CA GLU A 187 13.38 12.37 28.33
C GLU A 187 12.45 11.26 28.85
N GLN A 188 12.31 11.09 30.17
CA GLN A 188 11.44 10.05 30.72
C GLN A 188 9.97 10.36 30.50
N SER A 189 9.61 11.65 30.65
CA SER A 189 8.25 12.14 30.40
C SER A 189 7.86 11.99 28.93
N VAL A 190 8.74 12.38 28.01
CA VAL A 190 8.53 12.21 26.56
C VAL A 190 8.36 10.74 26.20
N ARG A 191 9.30 9.88 26.61
CA ARG A 191 9.22 8.42 26.35
C ARG A 191 7.91 7.83 26.84
N LYS A 192 7.54 8.12 28.09
CA LYS A 192 6.30 7.61 28.69
C LYS A 192 5.05 8.01 27.92
N GLN A 193 5.00 9.25 27.41
CA GLN A 193 3.85 9.74 26.67
C GLN A 193 3.81 9.17 25.25
N MET A 194 4.94 9.15 24.53
CA MET A 194 5.05 8.56 23.18
C MET A 194 4.73 7.06 23.15
N SER A 195 5.09 6.32 24.21
CA SER A 195 4.80 4.88 24.35
C SER A 195 3.31 4.53 24.33
N LYS A 196 2.39 5.51 24.33
CA LYS A 196 0.96 5.28 24.11
C LYS A 196 0.63 5.01 22.65
N ASP A 197 1.42 5.57 21.74
CA ASP A 197 1.13 5.59 20.30
C ASP A 197 2.13 4.73 19.51
N PHE A 198 3.42 4.75 19.88
CA PHE A 198 4.47 3.94 19.24
C PHE A 198 5.65 3.66 20.19
N ASP A 199 6.55 2.75 19.81
CA ASP A 199 7.76 2.45 20.57
C ASP A 199 8.84 3.54 20.37
N PRO A 200 9.20 4.34 21.40
CA PRO A 200 10.19 5.42 21.26
C PRO A 200 11.60 4.91 20.91
N ASP A 201 11.89 3.63 21.15
CA ASP A 201 13.19 3.02 20.81
C ASP A 201 13.35 2.82 19.29
N LEU A 202 12.30 3.03 18.49
CA LEU A 202 12.37 3.09 17.03
C LEU A 202 13.02 4.39 16.52
N ILE A 203 13.15 5.42 17.36
CA ILE A 203 13.83 6.67 17.00
C ILE A 203 15.35 6.46 17.15
N PRO A 204 16.15 6.71 16.10
CA PRO A 204 17.60 6.62 16.16
C PRO A 204 18.19 7.49 17.28
N THR A 205 19.18 6.96 18.01
CA THR A 205 19.77 7.65 19.17
C THR A 205 20.41 8.98 18.81
N ASP A 206 21.02 9.09 17.63
CA ASP A 206 21.61 10.32 17.12
C ASP A 206 20.54 11.41 16.86
N ILE A 207 19.42 11.06 16.23
CA ILE A 207 18.28 11.96 16.02
C ILE A 207 17.68 12.40 17.36
N TRP A 208 17.47 11.45 18.29
CA TRP A 208 16.99 11.73 19.63
C TRP A 208 17.87 12.75 20.36
N GLN A 209 19.19 12.52 20.38
CA GLN A 209 20.13 13.40 21.07
C GLN A 209 20.27 14.76 20.38
N LYS A 210 20.20 14.81 19.04
CA LYS A 210 20.17 16.06 18.28
C LYS A 210 18.98 16.93 18.69
N CYS A 211 17.76 16.39 18.56
CA CYS A 211 16.52 17.14 18.85
C CYS A 211 16.45 17.56 20.32
N LEU A 212 16.92 16.72 21.24
CA LEU A 212 17.02 17.08 22.67
C LEU A 212 17.99 18.23 22.92
N ALA A 213 19.14 18.26 22.24
CA ALA A 213 20.11 19.34 22.35
C ALA A 213 19.56 20.65 21.80
N GLU A 214 18.84 20.59 20.68
CA GLU A 214 18.16 21.74 20.07
C GLU A 214 17.05 22.29 20.97
N ALA A 215 16.19 21.43 21.52
CA ALA A 215 15.15 21.83 22.48
C ALA A 215 15.76 22.52 23.72
N ARG A 216 16.85 21.98 24.28
CA ARG A 216 17.56 22.59 25.41
C ARG A 216 18.20 23.93 25.09
N ALA A 217 18.58 24.17 23.83
CA ALA A 217 19.13 25.45 23.40
C ALA A 217 18.04 26.51 23.17
N ALA A 218 16.79 26.08 22.93
CA ALA A 218 15.64 26.94 22.68
C ALA A 218 14.81 27.27 23.95
N ALA A 219 14.94 26.47 25.02
CA ALA A 219 14.29 26.68 26.33
C ALA A 219 14.99 27.74 27.20
#